data_AF-A0A264W1A2-F1
#
_entry.id   AF-A0A264W1A2-F1
#
_cell.length_a   1.000
_cell.length_b   1.000
_cell.length_c   1.000
_cell.angle_alpha   90.00
_cell.angle_beta   90.00
_cell.angle_gamma   90.00
#
_symmetry.space_group_name_H-M   'P 1'
#
loop_
_entity.id
_entity.type
_entity.pdbx_description
1 polymer ?
#
loop_
_entity_poly.entity_id
_entity_poly.type
_entity_poly.pdbx_seq_one_letter_code
_entity_poly.pdbx_strand_id
1 'polypeptide(L)'
;MDIEFKSFQPSLYALENFYARIPQSHPQKNYIFTQLNNIRAGLKGELRVLQFIEEFAFPKETLIIHNYQSRVHSKWSIQIDFLILTKKGILIIEVKNIAGHIKFQRNPPQIIRTLPDGTENGMDCPFVQMERNSKAIQQILQNYSSVNTQTCLVWANRKARLSIEGIPKPHSFIPVKSLQFYFESYFKQHDIFSNESFKMLQGQLLAKNKVPTKSLCQQYQVAEKDLLKGMFCNKCFQSLRKQRRTWDCPICVIDANDQAEKNLMCQFSLVSSPLRIGVLQENLQHLSRKQIRLILQKNSVKSKGIKRGVLYSLE
;
A
#
# COMPACT_ATOMS: atom_id res chain seq x y z
N MET A 1 19.81 -14.19 13.38
CA MET A 1 20.01 -13.51 12.08
C MET A 1 18.72 -12.72 11.89
N ASP A 2 18.65 -11.53 12.47
CA ASP A 2 17.34 -10.95 12.81
C ASP A 2 17.07 -9.73 11.91
N ILE A 3 16.89 -10.00 10.61
CA ILE A 3 16.28 -9.05 9.69
C ILE A 3 14.78 -9.30 9.76
N GLU A 4 14.02 -8.34 10.28
CA GLU A 4 12.56 -8.43 10.31
C GLU A 4 11.98 -7.61 9.15
N PHE A 5 11.41 -8.31 8.16
CA PHE A 5 10.74 -7.70 7.02
C PHE A 5 9.21 -7.81 7.20
N LYS A 6 8.52 -6.66 7.24
CA LYS A 6 7.06 -6.58 7.27
C LYS A 6 6.55 -5.93 6.00
N SER A 7 5.74 -6.64 5.23
CA SER A 7 5.02 -6.08 4.09
C SER A 7 3.53 -6.07 4.38
N PHE A 8 2.94 -4.88 4.41
CA PHE A 8 1.49 -4.73 4.39
C PHE A 8 1.14 -3.95 3.15
N GLN A 9 0.47 -4.53 2.17
CA GLN A 9 -0.06 -3.75 1.05
C GLN A 9 -1.59 -3.75 1.09
N PRO A 10 -2.25 -2.58 0.91
CA PRO A 10 -3.66 -2.58 0.58
C PRO A 10 -3.80 -3.50 -0.63
N SER A 11 -4.66 -4.52 -0.56
CA SER A 11 -4.71 -5.47 -1.66
C SER A 11 -5.19 -4.72 -2.90
N LEU A 12 -4.27 -4.50 -3.87
CA LEU A 12 -4.61 -4.01 -5.20
C LEU A 12 -5.83 -4.80 -5.73
N TYR A 13 -5.85 -6.09 -5.41
CA TYR A 13 -6.95 -6.99 -5.63
C TYR A 13 -8.31 -6.50 -5.04
N ALA A 14 -8.37 -5.98 -3.81
CA ALA A 14 -9.61 -5.41 -3.27
C ALA A 14 -10.07 -4.18 -4.05
N LEU A 15 -9.16 -3.30 -4.47
CA LEU A 15 -9.53 -2.14 -5.29
C LEU A 15 -9.98 -2.56 -6.70
N GLU A 16 -9.34 -3.57 -7.29
CA GLU A 16 -9.76 -4.19 -8.54
C GLU A 16 -11.16 -4.81 -8.42
N ASN A 17 -11.41 -5.53 -7.33
CA ASN A 17 -12.72 -6.12 -7.04
C ASN A 17 -13.78 -5.04 -6.79
N PHE A 18 -13.41 -3.97 -6.07
CA PHE A 18 -14.27 -2.81 -5.86
C PHE A 18 -14.65 -2.18 -7.18
N TYR A 19 -13.67 -1.84 -8.03
CA TYR A 19 -13.89 -1.28 -9.36
C TYR A 19 -14.81 -2.16 -10.21
N ALA A 20 -14.61 -3.49 -10.19
CA ALA A 20 -15.45 -4.43 -10.92
C ALA A 20 -16.93 -4.36 -10.51
N ARG A 21 -17.20 -4.07 -9.23
CA ARG A 21 -18.54 -3.99 -8.66
C ARG A 21 -19.23 -2.64 -8.85
N ILE A 22 -18.53 -1.62 -9.34
CA ILE A 22 -19.17 -0.32 -9.62
C ILE A 22 -19.93 -0.41 -10.95
N PRO A 23 -21.23 -0.07 -11.01
CA PRO A 23 -21.97 0.03 -12.26
C PRO A 23 -21.29 0.96 -13.27
N GLN A 24 -21.37 0.66 -14.56
CA GLN A 24 -20.72 1.49 -15.59
C GLN A 24 -21.25 2.92 -15.62
N SER A 25 -22.53 3.12 -15.29
CA SER A 25 -23.18 4.43 -15.21
C SER A 25 -22.87 5.21 -13.93
N HIS A 26 -22.15 4.63 -12.96
CA HIS A 26 -21.94 5.27 -11.67
C HIS A 26 -20.96 6.45 -11.78
N PRO A 27 -21.25 7.62 -11.20
CA PRO A 27 -20.41 8.82 -11.34
C PRO A 27 -18.94 8.63 -10.93
N GLN A 28 -18.69 7.80 -9.90
CA GLN A 28 -17.34 7.51 -9.41
C GLN A 28 -16.54 6.51 -10.28
N LYS A 29 -17.14 5.84 -11.28
CA LYS A 29 -16.50 4.74 -12.03
C LYS A 29 -15.16 5.15 -12.66
N ASN A 30 -15.15 6.27 -13.38
CA ASN A 30 -13.96 6.79 -14.07
C ASN A 30 -12.89 7.28 -13.08
N TYR A 31 -13.31 7.93 -11.99
CA TYR A 31 -12.40 8.36 -10.95
C TYR A 31 -11.70 7.16 -10.30
N ILE A 32 -12.45 6.14 -9.88
CA ILE A 32 -11.92 4.91 -9.29
C ILE A 32 -10.98 4.19 -10.26
N PHE A 33 -11.32 4.13 -11.56
CA PHE A 33 -10.44 3.56 -12.57
C PHE A 33 -9.09 4.30 -12.66
N THR A 34 -9.14 5.63 -12.62
CA THR A 34 -7.93 6.46 -12.61
C THR A 34 -7.09 6.19 -11.37
N GLN A 35 -7.71 6.12 -10.19
CA GLN A 35 -7.03 5.81 -8.92
C GLN A 35 -6.42 4.40 -8.94
N LEU A 36 -7.15 3.41 -9.47
CA LEU A 36 -6.64 2.05 -9.67
C LEU A 36 -5.39 2.02 -10.55
N ASN A 37 -5.38 2.74 -11.66
CA ASN A 37 -4.22 2.82 -12.55
C ASN A 37 -3.04 3.54 -11.90
N ASN A 38 -3.29 4.61 -11.13
CA ASN A 38 -2.26 5.30 -10.36
C ASN A 38 -1.63 4.38 -9.31
N ILE A 39 -2.44 3.63 -8.55
CA ILE A 39 -1.94 2.66 -7.55
C ILE A 39 -1.15 1.54 -8.23
N ARG A 40 -1.62 1.00 -9.35
CA ARG A 40 -0.85 -0.01 -10.12
C ARG A 40 0.51 0.52 -10.57
N ALA A 41 0.54 1.76 -11.06
CA ALA A 41 1.78 2.40 -11.50
C ALA A 41 2.73 2.63 -10.32
N GLY A 42 2.22 3.12 -9.18
CA GLY A 42 2.98 3.28 -7.94
C GLY A 42 3.55 1.95 -7.45
N LEU A 43 2.71 0.93 -7.32
CA LEU A 43 3.08 -0.41 -6.89
C LEU A 43 4.17 -1.03 -7.75
N LYS A 44 4.09 -0.89 -9.07
CA LYS A 44 5.16 -1.37 -9.98
C LYS A 44 6.51 -0.70 -9.69
N GLY A 45 6.49 0.53 -9.20
CA GLY A 45 7.66 1.25 -8.70
C GLY A 45 8.18 0.66 -7.41
N GLU A 46 7.30 0.54 -6.42
CA GLU A 46 7.62 -0.01 -5.10
C GLU A 46 8.18 -1.43 -5.20
N LEU A 47 7.55 -2.33 -5.98
CA LEU A 47 8.05 -3.69 -6.20
C LEU A 47 9.44 -3.72 -6.85
N ARG A 48 9.75 -2.74 -7.71
CA ARG A 48 11.10 -2.62 -8.28
C ARG A 48 12.10 -2.21 -7.20
N VAL A 49 11.75 -1.27 -6.34
CA VAL A 49 12.62 -0.84 -5.22
C VAL A 49 12.78 -1.97 -4.21
N LEU A 50 11.71 -2.70 -3.92
CA LEU A 50 11.72 -3.87 -3.06
C LEU A 50 12.74 -4.91 -3.52
N GLN A 51 12.82 -5.20 -4.82
CA GLN A 51 13.85 -6.10 -5.35
C GLN A 51 15.27 -5.69 -4.93
N PHE A 52 15.61 -4.40 -5.03
CA PHE A 52 16.92 -3.89 -4.61
C PHE A 52 17.13 -3.93 -3.09
N ILE A 53 16.05 -3.78 -2.31
CA ILE A 53 16.08 -3.94 -0.85
C ILE A 53 16.36 -5.41 -0.51
N GLU A 54 15.65 -6.36 -1.13
CA GLU A 54 15.83 -7.81 -0.90
C GLU A 54 17.22 -8.32 -1.32
N GLU A 55 17.81 -7.74 -2.38
CA GLU A 55 19.16 -8.05 -2.83
C GLU A 55 20.27 -7.48 -1.94
N PHE A 56 19.98 -6.46 -1.11
CA PHE A 56 20.99 -5.79 -0.31
C PHE A 56 21.27 -6.52 1.01
N ALA A 57 22.55 -6.75 1.30
CA ALA A 57 23.00 -7.34 2.56
C ALA A 57 22.99 -6.29 3.69
N PHE A 58 21.84 -6.10 4.33
CA PHE A 58 21.71 -5.19 5.47
C PHE A 58 22.56 -5.62 6.66
N PRO A 59 23.03 -4.65 7.49
CA PRO A 59 23.68 -4.97 8.75
C PRO A 59 22.74 -5.76 9.68
N LYS A 60 23.32 -6.45 10.67
CA LYS A 60 22.55 -7.05 11.75
C LYS A 60 21.71 -5.98 12.47
N GLU A 61 20.62 -6.42 13.11
CA GLU A 61 19.66 -5.53 13.76
C GLU A 61 19.09 -4.51 12.76
N THR A 62 18.35 -5.03 11.77
CA THR A 62 17.65 -4.24 10.76
C THR A 62 16.17 -4.62 10.76
N LEU A 63 15.32 -3.61 10.89
CA LEU A 63 13.87 -3.72 10.70
C LEU A 63 13.50 -2.98 9.42
N ILE A 64 12.79 -3.66 8.52
CA ILE A 64 12.29 -3.08 7.27
C ILE A 64 10.77 -3.21 7.28
N ILE A 65 10.08 -2.08 7.20
CA ILE A 65 8.63 -2.04 7.09
C ILE A 65 8.27 -1.44 5.73
N HIS A 66 7.70 -2.26 4.88
CA HIS A 66 7.11 -1.88 3.61
C HIS A 66 5.65 -1.43 3.82
N ASN A 67 5.36 -0.23 3.33
CA ASN A 67 4.12 0.51 3.49
C ASN A 67 3.74 0.68 4.98
N TYR A 68 4.64 1.35 5.71
CA TYR A 68 4.42 1.74 7.11
C TYR A 68 3.32 2.77 7.19
N GLN A 69 2.28 2.49 7.98
CA GLN A 69 1.15 3.39 8.16
C GLN A 69 0.96 3.69 9.63
N SER A 70 0.86 4.97 9.98
CA SER A 70 0.65 5.34 11.39
C SER A 70 -0.20 6.60 11.52
N ARG A 71 -0.86 6.69 12.67
CA ARG A 71 -1.64 7.86 13.07
C ARG A 71 -0.89 8.58 14.17
N VAL A 72 -0.42 9.79 13.87
CA VAL A 72 0.24 10.69 14.83
C VAL A 72 -0.80 11.22 15.82
N HIS A 73 -1.91 11.75 15.29
CA HIS A 73 -3.11 12.15 16.06
C HIS A 73 -4.37 12.10 15.18
N SER A 74 -5.52 12.52 15.70
CA SER A 74 -6.84 12.36 15.03
C SER A 74 -6.90 12.91 13.59
N LYS A 75 -6.16 13.98 13.29
CA LYS A 75 -6.16 14.67 11.98
C LYS A 75 -4.90 14.41 11.15
N TRP A 76 -3.93 13.68 11.67
CA TRP A 76 -2.65 13.45 10.98
C TRP A 76 -2.28 11.98 10.99
N SER A 77 -2.32 11.39 9.81
CA SER A 77 -1.77 10.07 9.50
C SER A 77 -0.70 10.18 8.42
N ILE A 78 0.20 9.21 8.42
CA ILE A 78 1.27 9.07 7.44
C ILE A 78 1.26 7.69 6.82
N GLN A 79 1.76 7.62 5.60
CA GLN A 79 2.11 6.41 4.88
C GLN A 79 3.52 6.59 4.32
N ILE A 80 4.37 5.60 4.53
CA ILE A 80 5.77 5.58 4.12
C ILE A 80 6.00 4.30 3.33
N ASP A 81 6.50 4.40 2.10
CA ASP A 81 6.69 3.25 1.22
C ASP A 81 7.69 2.26 1.82
N PHE A 82 8.87 2.71 2.26
CA PHE A 82 9.76 1.87 3.08
C PHE A 82 10.33 2.65 4.25
N LEU A 83 10.18 2.07 5.45
CA LEU A 83 10.84 2.54 6.66
C LEU A 83 11.87 1.50 7.07
N ILE A 84 13.14 1.89 7.09
CA ILE A 84 14.26 1.03 7.46
C ILE A 84 14.86 1.57 8.76
N LEU A 85 14.75 0.80 9.85
CA LEU A 85 15.41 1.06 11.11
C LEU A 85 16.64 0.17 11.21
N THR A 86 17.79 0.79 11.53
CA THR A 86 19.02 0.10 11.91
C THR A 86 19.61 0.76 13.15
N LYS A 87 20.70 0.23 13.70
CA LYS A 87 21.47 0.93 14.74
C LYS A 87 22.04 2.28 14.31
N LYS A 88 22.09 2.57 13.01
CA LYS A 88 22.63 3.83 12.46
C LYS A 88 21.59 4.94 12.40
N GLY A 89 20.31 4.60 12.52
CA GLY A 89 19.21 5.55 12.35
C GLY A 89 18.03 4.96 11.59
N ILE A 90 17.11 5.86 11.21
CA ILE A 90 15.92 5.56 10.42
C ILE A 90 16.09 6.16 9.03
N LEU A 91 15.93 5.32 8.01
CA LEU A 91 15.85 5.73 6.61
C LEU A 91 14.40 5.61 6.14
N ILE A 92 13.81 6.73 5.74
CA ILE A 92 12.49 6.81 5.12
C ILE A 92 12.70 6.89 3.60
N ILE A 93 12.17 5.93 2.87
CA ILE A 93 12.22 5.89 1.41
C ILE A 93 10.83 6.19 0.86
N GLU A 94 10.75 7.21 0.01
CA GLU A 94 9.59 7.55 -0.81
C GLU A 94 9.90 7.14 -2.25
N VAL A 95 8.99 6.41 -2.90
CA VAL A 95 9.18 5.87 -4.25
C VAL A 95 8.30 6.61 -5.25
N LYS A 96 8.92 7.13 -6.32
CA LYS A 96 8.18 7.69 -7.47
C LYS A 96 8.47 6.90 -8.73
N ASN A 97 7.41 6.48 -9.41
CA ASN A 97 7.47 5.76 -10.67
C ASN A 97 6.75 6.52 -11.80
N ILE A 98 7.29 7.68 -12.14
CA ILE A 98 6.71 8.60 -13.12
C ILE A 98 7.58 8.61 -14.39
N ALA A 99 6.95 8.53 -15.55
CA ALA A 99 7.60 8.58 -16.87
C ALA A 99 7.68 10.00 -17.41
N GLY A 100 8.54 10.24 -18.40
CA GLY A 100 8.70 11.54 -19.07
C GLY A 100 9.95 12.28 -18.61
N HIS A 101 10.03 13.54 -19.01
CA HIS A 101 11.05 14.47 -18.53
C HIS A 101 10.53 15.19 -17.29
N ILE A 102 11.32 15.15 -16.22
CA ILE A 102 10.91 15.56 -14.88
C ILE A 102 11.82 16.72 -14.47
N LYS A 103 11.22 17.89 -14.26
CA LYS A 103 11.88 19.09 -13.78
C LYS A 103 11.35 19.43 -12.40
N PHE A 104 12.26 19.61 -11.43
CA PHE A 104 11.90 20.12 -10.11
C PHE A 104 11.89 21.64 -10.14
N GLN A 105 10.76 22.24 -9.80
CA GLN A 105 10.62 23.68 -9.60
C GLN A 105 10.56 23.97 -8.10
N ARG A 106 11.34 24.96 -7.65
CA ARG A 106 11.44 25.34 -6.23
C ARG A 106 10.38 26.35 -5.79
N ASN A 107 9.91 27.22 -6.68
CA ASN A 107 8.97 28.27 -6.35
C ASN A 107 7.85 28.39 -7.42
N PRO A 108 6.60 28.01 -7.10
CA PRO A 108 6.22 27.17 -5.97
C PRO A 108 6.88 25.77 -6.05
N PRO A 109 7.05 25.05 -4.93
CA PRO A 109 7.57 23.68 -4.95
C PRO A 109 6.65 22.73 -5.73
N GLN A 110 7.09 22.28 -6.91
CA GLN A 110 6.35 21.33 -7.73
C GLN A 110 7.27 20.51 -8.63
N ILE A 111 6.72 19.43 -9.19
CA ILE A 111 7.32 18.70 -10.29
C ILE A 111 6.59 19.09 -11.57
N ILE A 112 7.34 19.47 -12.60
CA ILE A 112 6.84 19.62 -13.96
C ILE A 112 7.23 18.36 -14.73
N ARG A 113 6.25 17.69 -15.33
CA ARG A 113 6.45 16.52 -16.19
C ARG A 113 6.11 16.86 -17.62
N THR A 114 7.07 16.69 -18.51
CA THR A 114 6.89 16.81 -19.95
C THR A 114 6.86 15.42 -20.59
N LEU A 115 5.80 15.14 -21.35
CA LEU A 115 5.60 13.89 -22.10
C LEU A 115 6.31 13.92 -23.46
N PRO A 116 6.48 12.78 -24.15
CA PRO A 116 7.09 12.74 -25.48
C PRO A 116 6.34 13.55 -26.54
N ASP A 117 5.03 13.76 -26.37
CA ASP A 117 4.19 14.59 -27.25
C ASP A 117 4.28 16.09 -26.94
N GLY A 118 5.10 16.49 -25.96
CA GLY A 118 5.27 17.88 -25.51
C GLY A 118 4.30 18.31 -24.43
N THR A 119 3.33 17.48 -24.02
CA THR A 119 2.36 17.84 -22.99
C THR A 119 3.05 18.02 -21.63
N GLU A 120 2.81 19.15 -20.97
CA GLU A 120 3.32 19.44 -19.64
C GLU A 120 2.24 19.35 -18.56
N ASN A 121 2.57 18.71 -17.44
CA ASN A 121 1.68 18.62 -16.28
C ASN A 121 2.45 18.93 -14.99
N GLY A 122 1.87 19.80 -14.15
CA GLY A 122 2.32 20.06 -12.79
C GLY A 122 1.86 18.95 -11.83
N MET A 123 2.71 18.59 -10.89
CA MET A 123 2.44 17.63 -9.83
C MET A 123 3.04 18.12 -8.50
N ASP A 124 2.46 17.66 -7.39
CA ASP A 124 2.95 18.01 -6.06
C ASP A 124 4.41 17.59 -5.85
N CYS A 125 5.14 18.42 -5.11
CA CYS A 125 6.52 18.15 -4.78
C CYS A 125 6.62 17.04 -3.71
N PRO A 126 7.32 15.92 -3.99
CA PRO A 126 7.45 14.80 -3.04
C PRO A 126 8.23 15.18 -1.78
N PHE A 127 9.10 16.19 -1.85
CA PHE A 127 9.86 16.65 -0.68
C PHE A 127 8.94 17.19 0.43
N VAL A 128 7.78 17.77 0.07
CA VAL A 128 6.78 18.21 1.06
C VAL A 128 6.20 17.00 1.81
N GLN A 129 5.91 15.91 1.09
CA GLN A 129 5.43 14.66 1.68
C GLN A 129 6.51 14.02 2.57
N MET A 130 7.76 13.99 2.11
CA MET A 130 8.89 13.45 2.88
C MET A 130 9.15 14.23 4.16
N GLU A 131 9.09 15.57 4.12
CA GLU A 131 9.25 16.42 5.30
C GLU A 131 8.13 16.17 6.33
N ARG A 132 6.88 16.03 5.87
CA ARG A 132 5.75 15.65 6.74
C ARG A 132 5.97 14.27 7.35
N ASN A 133 6.40 13.29 6.57
CA ASN A 133 6.66 11.94 7.07
C ASN A 133 7.80 11.91 8.10
N SER A 134 8.88 12.66 7.86
CA SER A 134 9.99 12.81 8.80
C SER A 134 9.54 13.38 10.14
N LYS A 135 8.79 14.50 10.13
CA LYS A 135 8.23 15.12 11.34
C LYS A 135 7.29 14.18 12.10
N ALA A 136 6.47 13.41 11.38
CA ALA A 136 5.58 12.44 12.00
C ALA A 136 6.34 11.34 12.73
N ILE A 137 7.41 10.80 12.13
CA ILE A 137 8.27 9.79 12.78
C ILE A 137 8.95 10.38 14.02
N GLN A 138 9.49 11.59 13.93
CA GLN A 138 10.06 12.28 15.09
C GLN A 138 9.04 12.44 16.21
N GLN A 139 7.78 12.79 15.91
CA GLN A 139 6.73 12.91 16.91
C GLN A 139 6.30 11.55 17.49
N ILE A 140 6.22 10.51 16.67
CA ILE A 140 5.93 9.13 17.12
C ILE A 140 7.01 8.62 18.08
N LEU A 141 8.25 9.08 17.88
CA LEU A 141 9.44 8.70 18.63
C LEU A 141 9.93 9.81 19.58
N GLN A 142 9.09 10.79 19.92
CA GLN A 142 9.50 11.97 20.70
C GLN A 142 10.09 11.65 22.09
N ASN A 143 9.76 10.47 22.65
CA ASN A 143 10.29 10.01 23.93
C ASN A 143 11.72 9.42 23.81
N TYR A 144 12.27 9.37 22.60
CA TYR A 144 13.61 8.87 22.31
C TYR A 144 14.45 10.05 21.81
N SER A 145 15.45 10.43 22.58
CA SER A 145 16.33 11.55 22.23
C SER A 145 17.15 11.25 20.96
N SER A 146 17.18 12.23 20.05
CA SER A 146 18.07 12.29 18.88
C SER A 146 17.97 11.14 17.88
N VAL A 147 16.74 10.78 17.47
CA VAL A 147 16.54 9.82 16.37
C VAL A 147 17.00 10.42 15.04
N ASN A 148 18.17 9.98 14.56
CA ASN A 148 18.67 10.34 13.23
C ASN A 148 17.71 9.78 12.17
N THR A 149 16.92 10.66 11.56
CA THR A 149 15.96 10.33 10.51
C THR A 149 16.43 10.95 9.20
N GLN A 150 16.81 10.10 8.25
CA GLN A 150 17.16 10.51 6.90
C GLN A 150 16.04 10.12 5.93
N THR A 151 15.90 10.88 4.86
CA THR A 151 14.83 10.70 3.88
C THR A 151 15.45 10.58 2.49
N CYS A 152 14.96 9.63 1.71
CA CYS A 152 15.46 9.31 0.38
C CYS A 152 14.30 9.19 -0.61
N LEU A 153 14.34 10.02 -1.65
CA LEU A 153 13.43 9.93 -2.77
C LEU A 153 14.05 8.99 -3.82
N VAL A 154 13.42 7.85 -4.05
CA VAL A 154 13.87 6.89 -5.07
C VAL A 154 13.04 7.02 -6.33
N TRP A 155 13.70 7.30 -7.45
CA TRP A 155 13.06 7.32 -8.76
C TRP A 155 13.11 5.93 -9.41
N ALA A 156 12.00 5.20 -9.33
CA ALA A 156 11.89 3.82 -9.80
C ALA A 156 11.83 3.68 -11.33
N ASN A 157 11.43 4.73 -12.05
CA ASN A 157 11.34 4.68 -13.50
C ASN A 157 12.72 4.94 -14.14
N ARG A 158 13.34 3.88 -14.69
CA ARG A 158 14.66 3.93 -15.35
C ARG A 158 14.69 4.75 -16.64
N LYS A 159 13.52 4.99 -17.27
CA LYS A 159 13.40 5.72 -18.54
C LYS A 159 13.10 7.20 -18.34
N ALA A 160 12.87 7.66 -17.11
CA ALA A 160 12.62 9.07 -16.84
C ALA A 160 13.89 9.89 -17.10
N ARG A 161 13.74 11.04 -17.77
CA ARG A 161 14.80 12.04 -17.89
C ARG A 161 14.66 12.97 -16.70
N LEU A 162 15.72 13.14 -15.92
CA LEU A 162 15.65 13.84 -14.64
C LEU A 162 16.51 15.11 -14.73
N SER A 163 15.86 16.27 -14.67
CA SER A 163 16.52 17.57 -14.54
C SER A 163 16.33 18.05 -13.11
N ILE A 164 17.34 17.75 -12.29
CA ILE A 164 17.29 17.98 -10.85
C ILE A 164 18.25 19.10 -10.52
N GLU A 165 17.71 20.28 -10.27
CA GLU A 165 18.48 21.39 -9.74
C GLU A 165 18.13 21.58 -8.27
N GLY A 166 19.13 21.43 -7.41
CA GLY A 166 19.03 21.87 -6.04
C GLY A 166 18.00 21.12 -5.19
N ILE A 167 18.24 19.82 -5.00
CA ILE A 167 17.51 18.98 -4.02
C ILE A 167 17.54 19.68 -2.66
N PRO A 168 16.38 19.88 -2.00
CA PRO A 168 16.36 20.46 -0.66
C PRO A 168 17.07 19.52 0.32
N LYS A 169 18.09 20.03 1.03
CA LYS A 169 18.66 19.32 2.17
C LYS A 169 17.59 19.22 3.28
N PRO A 170 17.53 18.11 4.05
CA PRO A 170 18.47 17.00 4.11
C PRO A 170 18.12 15.80 3.19
N HIS A 171 17.20 15.96 2.24
CA HIS A 171 16.69 14.85 1.43
C HIS A 171 17.75 14.35 0.43
N SER A 172 17.82 13.03 0.25
CA SER A 172 18.55 12.39 -0.85
C SER A 172 17.62 12.15 -2.04
N PHE A 173 18.15 12.23 -3.27
CA PHE A 173 17.47 11.78 -4.48
C PHE A 173 18.32 10.69 -5.13
N ILE A 174 17.73 9.52 -5.37
CA ILE A 174 18.45 8.35 -5.88
C ILE A 174 17.67 7.75 -7.05
N PRO A 175 18.20 7.76 -8.28
CA PRO A 175 17.70 6.89 -9.34
C PRO A 175 17.83 5.43 -8.88
N VAL A 176 16.81 4.59 -9.12
CA VAL A 176 16.79 3.21 -8.59
C VAL A 176 18.02 2.37 -8.96
N LYS A 177 18.64 2.64 -10.12
CA LYS A 177 19.88 1.97 -10.57
C LYS A 177 21.09 2.22 -9.67
N SER A 178 21.04 3.27 -8.85
CA SER A 178 22.11 3.68 -7.94
C SER A 178 21.79 3.35 -6.48
N LEU A 179 20.67 2.66 -6.22
CA LEU A 179 20.17 2.41 -4.86
C LEU A 179 21.11 1.53 -4.03
N GLN A 180 21.73 0.51 -4.62
CA GLN A 180 22.70 -0.33 -3.91
C GLN A 180 23.92 0.47 -3.44
N PHE A 181 24.51 1.29 -4.32
CA PHE A 181 25.65 2.15 -3.95
C PHE A 181 25.29 3.16 -2.85
N TYR A 182 24.06 3.68 -2.89
CA TYR A 182 23.56 4.54 -1.81
C TYR A 182 23.46 3.78 -0.49
N PHE A 183 22.89 2.57 -0.48
CA PHE A 183 22.81 1.73 0.71
C PHE A 183 24.20 1.36 1.23
N GLU A 184 25.16 1.00 0.38
CA GLU A 184 26.54 0.74 0.78
C GLU A 184 27.17 1.95 1.48
N SER A 185 26.97 3.16 0.97
CA SER A 185 27.50 4.37 1.59
C SER A 185 26.78 4.70 2.90
N TYR A 186 25.45 4.61 2.91
CA TYR A 186 24.61 4.93 4.07
C TYR A 186 24.87 3.99 5.25
N PHE A 187 24.87 2.68 5.00
CA PHE A 187 25.00 1.66 6.04
C PHE A 187 26.45 1.34 6.44
N LYS A 188 27.45 2.03 5.88
CA LYS A 188 28.86 2.00 6.35
C LYS A 188 29.14 2.93 7.53
N GLN A 189 28.20 3.82 7.88
CA GLN A 189 28.37 4.76 8.99
C GLN A 189 28.47 4.04 10.35
N HIS A 190 28.92 4.74 11.39
CA HIS A 190 28.98 4.18 12.75
C HIS A 190 27.58 4.00 13.35
N ASP A 191 27.45 3.02 14.24
CA ASP A 191 26.23 2.81 15.01
C ASP A 191 25.98 3.99 15.96
N ILE A 192 24.73 4.44 16.04
CA ILE A 192 24.28 5.55 16.88
C ILE A 192 23.43 5.02 18.05
N PHE A 193 22.73 3.92 17.85
CA PHE A 193 21.85 3.30 18.84
C PHE A 193 22.50 2.08 19.50
N SER A 194 22.32 1.96 20.82
CA SER A 194 22.56 0.70 21.53
C SER A 194 21.58 -0.39 21.09
N ASN A 195 21.90 -1.66 21.37
CA ASN A 195 20.98 -2.79 21.16
C ASN A 195 19.61 -2.56 21.84
N GLU A 196 19.63 -2.00 23.05
CA GLU A 196 18.43 -1.71 23.84
C GLU A 196 17.60 -0.62 23.16
N SER A 197 18.24 0.48 22.76
CA SER A 197 17.58 1.58 22.04
C SER A 197 16.96 1.10 20.72
N PHE A 198 17.69 0.27 19.97
CA PHE A 198 17.18 -0.34 18.73
C PHE A 198 15.91 -1.16 19.00
N LYS A 199 15.94 -2.07 19.99
CA LYS A 199 14.78 -2.91 20.32
C LYS A 199 13.57 -2.10 20.78
N MET A 200 13.80 -1.02 21.55
CA MET A 200 12.73 -0.12 21.97
C MET A 200 12.09 0.60 20.77
N LEU A 201 12.91 1.15 19.87
CA LEU A 201 12.44 1.81 18.64
C LEU A 201 11.69 0.83 17.73
N GLN A 202 12.22 -0.38 17.55
CA GLN A 202 11.57 -1.46 16.80
C GLN A 202 10.17 -1.76 17.38
N GLY A 203 10.08 -1.99 18.69
CA GLY A 203 8.81 -2.26 19.37
C GLY A 203 7.80 -1.11 19.19
N GLN A 204 8.24 0.14 19.34
CA GLN A 204 7.39 1.33 19.18
C GLN A 204 6.87 1.47 17.75
N LEU A 205 7.75 1.34 16.74
CA LEU A 205 7.35 1.41 15.35
C LEU A 205 6.35 0.32 15.00
N LEU A 206 6.62 -0.93 15.39
CA LEU A 206 5.71 -2.05 15.17
C LEU A 206 4.35 -1.84 15.84
N ALA A 207 4.32 -1.38 17.09
CA ALA A 207 3.08 -1.11 17.82
C ALA A 207 2.25 0.03 17.20
N LYS A 208 2.91 0.99 16.56
CA LYS A 208 2.30 2.15 15.90
C LYS A 208 1.94 1.90 14.45
N ASN A 209 2.42 0.81 13.84
CA ASN A 209 2.08 0.43 12.48
C ASN A 209 0.63 -0.07 12.43
N LYS A 210 -0.29 0.81 12.04
CA LYS A 210 -1.73 0.55 11.98
C LYS A 210 -2.29 1.02 10.65
N VAL A 211 -2.93 0.08 9.96
CA VAL A 211 -3.59 0.31 8.69
C VAL A 211 -4.93 1.02 8.95
N PRO A 212 -5.26 2.11 8.23
CA PRO A 212 -6.56 2.76 8.31
C PRO A 212 -7.69 1.76 8.04
N THR A 213 -8.74 1.85 8.85
CA THR A 213 -9.88 0.92 8.88
C THR A 213 -11.05 1.33 7.98
N LYS A 214 -10.88 2.35 7.13
CA LYS A 214 -11.97 2.81 6.26
C LYS A 214 -12.20 1.80 5.14
N SER A 215 -13.46 1.47 4.87
CA SER A 215 -13.82 0.65 3.72
C SER A 215 -13.62 1.43 2.41
N LEU A 216 -13.47 0.73 1.29
CA LEU A 216 -13.37 1.36 -0.03
C LEU A 216 -14.65 2.15 -0.38
N CYS A 217 -15.83 1.68 0.06
CA CYS A 217 -17.07 2.47 -0.05
C CYS A 217 -16.94 3.83 0.66
N GLN A 218 -16.43 3.86 1.88
CA GLN A 218 -16.23 5.09 2.63
C GLN A 218 -15.14 5.98 2.00
N GLN A 219 -14.06 5.37 1.52
CA GLN A 219 -12.94 6.08 0.90
C GLN A 219 -13.35 6.80 -0.40
N TYR A 220 -14.13 6.12 -1.24
CA TYR A 220 -14.55 6.62 -2.55
C TYR A 220 -15.97 7.20 -2.57
N GLN A 221 -16.61 7.31 -1.40
CA GLN A 221 -17.96 7.85 -1.22
C GLN A 221 -19.00 7.16 -2.12
N VAL A 222 -18.92 5.82 -2.18
CA VAL A 222 -19.87 4.96 -2.89
C VAL A 222 -20.79 4.33 -1.86
N ALA A 223 -22.11 4.34 -2.08
CA ALA A 223 -23.02 3.65 -1.17
C ALA A 223 -22.89 2.14 -1.36
N GLU A 224 -22.84 1.38 -0.26
CA GLU A 224 -22.63 -0.09 -0.32
C GLU A 224 -23.71 -0.79 -1.16
N LYS A 225 -24.94 -0.26 -1.17
CA LYS A 225 -26.07 -0.75 -1.98
C LYS A 225 -25.89 -0.58 -3.49
N ASP A 226 -25.02 0.34 -3.92
CA ASP A 226 -24.75 0.60 -5.34
C ASP A 226 -23.77 -0.41 -5.93
N LEU A 227 -23.12 -1.22 -5.08
CA LEU A 227 -22.23 -2.28 -5.51
C LEU A 227 -23.00 -3.43 -6.15
N LEU A 228 -22.55 -3.84 -7.33
CA LEU A 228 -23.02 -5.04 -7.99
C LEU A 228 -22.68 -6.29 -7.15
N LYS A 229 -23.69 -7.14 -7.02
CA LYS A 229 -23.60 -8.44 -6.33
C LYS A 229 -23.07 -9.52 -7.27
N GLY A 230 -22.61 -10.63 -6.70
CA GLY A 230 -22.03 -11.75 -7.43
C GLY A 230 -20.52 -11.79 -7.36
N MET A 231 -19.91 -12.62 -8.20
CA MET A 231 -18.45 -12.81 -8.23
C MET A 231 -17.86 -12.19 -9.49
N PHE A 232 -16.67 -11.61 -9.36
CA PHE A 232 -16.03 -10.89 -10.46
C PHE A 232 -14.64 -11.46 -10.75
N CYS A 233 -14.29 -11.49 -12.03
CA CYS A 233 -12.98 -11.89 -12.50
C CYS A 233 -11.94 -10.82 -12.15
N ASN A 234 -10.82 -11.23 -11.57
CA ASN A 234 -9.72 -10.33 -11.24
C ASN A 234 -8.87 -9.89 -12.45
N LYS A 235 -9.04 -10.51 -13.62
CA LYS A 235 -8.29 -10.14 -14.82
C LYS A 235 -9.03 -9.12 -15.68
N CYS A 236 -10.33 -9.34 -15.94
CA CYS A 236 -11.12 -8.51 -16.86
C CYS A 236 -12.29 -7.78 -16.18
N PHE A 237 -12.48 -7.94 -14.87
CA PHE A 237 -13.54 -7.29 -14.08
C PHE A 237 -14.98 -7.66 -14.49
N GLN A 238 -15.16 -8.67 -15.33
CA GLN A 238 -16.49 -9.19 -15.68
C GLN A 238 -17.04 -10.14 -14.63
N SER A 239 -18.37 -10.20 -14.54
CA SER A 239 -19.05 -11.16 -13.69
C SER A 239 -18.72 -12.61 -14.10
N LEU A 240 -18.38 -13.43 -13.11
CA LEU A 240 -18.12 -14.85 -13.30
C LEU A 240 -19.45 -15.59 -13.40
N ARG A 241 -19.50 -16.61 -14.27
CA ARG A 241 -20.66 -17.49 -14.41
C ARG A 241 -20.46 -18.71 -13.53
N LYS A 242 -21.53 -19.06 -12.80
CA LYS A 242 -21.55 -20.28 -12.00
C LYS A 242 -21.87 -21.47 -12.90
N GLN A 243 -20.96 -22.43 -12.97
CA GLN A 243 -21.21 -23.77 -13.49
C GLN A 243 -21.51 -24.73 -12.34
N ARG A 244 -21.81 -26.01 -12.64
CA ARG A 244 -22.20 -27.01 -11.61
C ARG A 244 -21.27 -27.02 -10.39
N ARG A 245 -19.96 -27.08 -10.61
CA ARG A 245 -18.94 -27.12 -9.55
C ARG A 245 -17.86 -26.06 -9.69
N THR A 246 -17.86 -25.32 -10.79
CA THR A 246 -16.78 -24.39 -11.14
C THR A 246 -17.30 -23.01 -11.47
N TRP A 247 -16.38 -22.06 -11.57
CA TRP A 247 -16.65 -20.72 -12.03
C TRP A 247 -15.84 -20.46 -13.29
N ASP A 248 -16.50 -19.97 -14.34
CA ASP A 248 -15.83 -19.56 -15.57
C ASP A 248 -15.95 -18.06 -15.78
N CYS A 249 -14.88 -17.49 -16.32
CA CYS A 249 -14.91 -16.14 -16.85
C CYS A 249 -15.31 -16.19 -18.33
N PRO A 250 -16.40 -15.53 -18.76
CA PRO A 250 -16.85 -15.55 -20.16
C PRO A 250 -15.85 -14.92 -21.13
N ILE A 251 -14.95 -14.06 -20.64
CA ILE A 251 -13.94 -13.36 -21.45
C ILE A 251 -12.58 -14.05 -21.38
N CYS A 252 -12.12 -14.41 -20.17
CA CYS A 252 -10.78 -14.97 -19.99
C CYS A 252 -10.71 -16.48 -20.24
N VAL A 253 -11.85 -17.18 -20.25
CA VAL A 253 -11.95 -18.64 -20.45
C VAL A 253 -11.03 -19.42 -19.49
N ILE A 254 -10.95 -18.96 -18.23
CA ILE A 254 -10.17 -19.60 -17.17
C ILE A 254 -11.09 -20.23 -16.12
N ASP A 255 -10.63 -21.33 -15.51
CA ASP A 255 -11.18 -21.80 -14.23
C ASP A 255 -10.88 -20.74 -13.15
N ALA A 256 -11.93 -20.25 -12.51
CA ALA A 256 -11.93 -19.20 -11.51
C ALA A 256 -12.28 -19.72 -10.10
N ASN A 257 -12.03 -21.01 -9.81
CA ASN A 257 -12.32 -21.60 -8.49
C ASN A 257 -11.57 -20.91 -7.33
N ASP A 258 -10.36 -20.40 -7.57
CA ASP A 258 -9.59 -19.61 -6.60
C ASP A 258 -10.19 -18.21 -6.35
N GLN A 259 -11.07 -17.73 -7.24
CA GLN A 259 -11.68 -16.41 -7.15
C GLN A 259 -12.78 -16.33 -6.09
N ALA A 260 -13.38 -17.46 -5.71
CA ALA A 260 -14.42 -17.47 -4.67
C ALA A 260 -13.86 -17.00 -3.32
N GLU A 261 -12.69 -17.52 -2.94
CA GLU A 261 -11.96 -17.11 -1.75
C GLU A 261 -11.58 -15.64 -1.82
N LYS A 262 -10.95 -15.22 -2.91
CA LYS A 262 -10.50 -13.84 -3.06
C LYS A 262 -11.65 -12.81 -3.09
N ASN A 263 -12.76 -13.10 -3.78
CA ASN A 263 -13.95 -12.23 -3.80
C ASN A 263 -14.58 -12.11 -2.41
N LEU A 264 -14.57 -13.18 -1.62
CA LEU A 264 -15.07 -13.19 -0.24
C LEU A 264 -14.17 -12.37 0.67
N MET A 265 -12.87 -12.60 0.63
CA MET A 265 -11.92 -11.86 1.47
C MET A 265 -11.93 -10.35 1.18
N CYS A 266 -12.18 -9.94 -0.06
CA CYS A 266 -12.33 -8.52 -0.41
C CYS A 266 -13.47 -7.82 0.29
N GLN A 267 -14.56 -8.53 0.64
CA GLN A 267 -15.74 -7.90 1.23
C GLN A 267 -15.38 -7.10 2.50
N PHE A 268 -14.43 -7.59 3.29
CA PHE A 268 -13.95 -6.91 4.49
C PHE A 268 -13.22 -5.58 4.22
N SER A 269 -12.73 -5.38 2.99
CA SER A 269 -12.18 -4.10 2.52
C SER A 269 -13.21 -3.24 1.78
N LEU A 270 -14.19 -3.87 1.12
CA LEU A 270 -15.17 -3.13 0.30
C LEU A 270 -16.17 -2.36 1.15
N VAL A 271 -16.72 -3.02 2.16
CA VAL A 271 -17.83 -2.55 3.00
C VAL A 271 -17.41 -2.45 4.46
N SER A 272 -18.24 -1.81 5.28
CA SER A 272 -17.95 -1.59 6.70
C SER A 272 -17.86 -2.91 7.47
N SER A 273 -16.67 -3.22 8.00
CA SER A 273 -16.39 -4.41 8.83
C SER A 273 -16.58 -4.09 10.34
N PRO A 274 -16.99 -5.04 11.20
CA PRO A 274 -17.12 -6.48 11.00
C PRO A 274 -18.40 -6.92 10.25
N LEU A 275 -18.34 -8.08 9.57
CA LEU A 275 -19.40 -8.58 8.69
C LEU A 275 -20.14 -9.79 9.26
N ARG A 276 -21.44 -9.89 8.97
CA ARG A 276 -22.23 -11.12 9.19
C ARG A 276 -22.18 -12.01 7.95
N ILE A 277 -22.31 -13.33 8.12
CA ILE A 277 -22.45 -14.28 7.00
C ILE A 277 -23.61 -13.92 6.07
N GLY A 278 -24.70 -13.36 6.61
CA GLY A 278 -25.84 -12.92 5.80
C GLY A 278 -25.45 -11.86 4.76
N VAL A 279 -24.63 -10.87 5.16
CA VAL A 279 -24.12 -9.82 4.26
C VAL A 279 -23.20 -10.42 3.21
N LEU A 280 -22.29 -11.31 3.60
CA LEU A 280 -21.40 -12.01 2.66
C LEU A 280 -22.20 -12.82 1.63
N GLN A 281 -23.25 -13.52 2.07
CA GLN A 281 -24.12 -14.31 1.21
C GLN A 281 -24.95 -13.41 0.28
N GLU A 282 -25.45 -12.29 0.76
CA GLU A 282 -26.18 -11.32 -0.06
C GLU A 282 -25.31 -10.75 -1.17
N ASN A 283 -24.06 -10.41 -0.86
CA ASN A 283 -23.10 -9.88 -1.83
C ASN A 283 -22.54 -10.95 -2.78
N LEU A 284 -22.50 -12.22 -2.33
CA LEU A 284 -21.98 -13.37 -3.06
C LEU A 284 -23.04 -14.48 -3.16
N GLN A 285 -24.16 -14.16 -3.80
CA GLN A 285 -25.42 -14.93 -3.84
C GLN A 285 -25.27 -16.43 -4.18
N HIS A 286 -24.22 -16.77 -4.92
CA HIS A 286 -23.95 -18.11 -5.38
C HIS A 286 -23.16 -18.99 -4.40
N LEU A 287 -22.60 -18.40 -3.33
CA LEU A 287 -21.91 -19.12 -2.26
C LEU A 287 -22.91 -19.50 -1.18
N SER A 288 -22.94 -20.80 -0.84
CA SER A 288 -23.68 -21.28 0.31
C SER A 288 -23.03 -20.82 1.62
N ARG A 289 -23.82 -20.70 2.69
CA ARG A 289 -23.29 -20.40 4.04
C ARG A 289 -22.21 -21.41 4.48
N LYS A 290 -22.30 -22.67 4.03
CA LYS A 290 -21.29 -23.70 4.30
C LYS A 290 -19.96 -23.35 3.62
N GLN A 291 -19.99 -22.99 2.34
CA GLN A 291 -18.79 -22.56 1.60
C GLN A 291 -18.17 -21.30 2.20
N ILE A 292 -18.98 -20.31 2.55
CA ILE A 292 -18.51 -19.08 3.21
C ILE A 292 -17.76 -19.41 4.50
N ARG A 293 -18.33 -20.27 5.37
CA ARG A 293 -17.67 -20.67 6.63
C ARG A 293 -16.35 -21.40 6.39
N LEU A 294 -16.29 -22.30 5.40
CA LEU A 294 -15.05 -23.00 5.05
C LEU A 294 -13.95 -22.03 4.62
N ILE A 295 -14.29 -21.04 3.79
CA ILE A 295 -13.33 -20.01 3.36
C ILE A 295 -12.86 -19.15 4.55
N LEU A 296 -13.80 -18.71 5.40
CA LEU A 296 -13.48 -17.90 6.58
C LEU A 296 -12.58 -18.66 7.56
N GLN A 297 -12.86 -19.95 7.79
CA GLN A 297 -12.04 -20.81 8.64
C GLN A 297 -10.65 -21.05 8.03
N LYS A 298 -10.58 -21.33 6.71
CA LYS A 298 -9.33 -21.50 5.97
C LYS A 298 -8.42 -20.25 6.10
N ASN A 299 -9.00 -19.06 6.13
CA ASN A 299 -8.28 -17.78 6.25
C ASN A 299 -8.13 -17.29 7.69
N SER A 300 -8.41 -18.14 8.70
CA SER A 300 -8.27 -17.80 10.12
C SER A 300 -9.02 -16.52 10.52
N VAL A 301 -10.15 -16.23 9.87
CA VAL A 301 -10.93 -15.00 10.13
C VAL A 301 -11.53 -15.09 11.53
N LYS A 302 -11.22 -14.09 12.37
CA LYS A 302 -11.74 -14.04 13.73
C LYS A 302 -13.26 -13.90 13.72
N SER A 303 -13.90 -14.50 14.71
CA SER A 303 -15.35 -14.42 14.87
C SER A 303 -15.73 -14.12 16.32
N LYS A 304 -16.74 -13.27 16.51
CA LYS A 304 -17.25 -12.87 17.82
C LYS A 304 -18.78 -12.96 17.85
N GLY A 305 -19.33 -13.51 18.92
CA GLY A 305 -20.78 -13.64 19.14
C GLY A 305 -21.28 -15.09 19.08
N ILE A 306 -22.59 -15.27 19.23
CA ILE A 306 -23.24 -16.59 19.36
C ILE A 306 -24.32 -16.76 18.28
N LYS A 307 -24.42 -17.98 17.72
CA LYS A 307 -25.47 -18.40 16.77
C LYS A 307 -25.62 -17.46 15.56
N ARG A 308 -26.76 -16.75 15.44
CA ARG A 308 -27.09 -15.89 14.28
C ARG A 308 -26.45 -14.49 14.37
N GLY A 309 -25.90 -14.12 15.53
CA GLY A 309 -25.26 -12.82 15.76
C GLY A 309 -23.74 -12.80 15.54
N VAL A 310 -23.16 -13.87 14.99
CA VAL A 310 -21.70 -13.95 14.80
C VAL A 310 -21.24 -12.92 13.78
N LEU A 311 -20.26 -12.11 14.19
CA LEU A 311 -19.56 -11.11 13.42
C LEU A 311 -18.15 -11.61 13.08
N TYR A 312 -17.69 -11.34 11.87
CA TYR A 312 -16.37 -11.74 11.36
C TYR A 312 -15.50 -10.52 11.05
N SER A 313 -14.20 -10.60 11.32
CA SER A 313 -13.22 -9.52 11.08
C SER A 313 -11.82 -10.06 10.80
N LEU A 314 -11.02 -9.29 10.04
CA LEU A 314 -9.63 -9.61 9.68
C LEU A 314 -8.57 -9.13 10.69
N GLU A 315 -9.01 -8.63 11.85
CA GLU A 315 -8.14 -8.14 12.94
C GLU A 315 -7.15 -9.19 13.47
#